data_AF-A0A7G8Q5I5-F1
#
_entry.id   AF-A0A7G8Q5I5-F1
#
_cell.length_a   1.000
_cell.length_b   1.000
_cell.length_c   1.000
_cell.angle_alpha   90.00
_cell.angle_beta   90.00
_cell.angle_gamma   90.00
#
_symmetry.space_group_name_H-M   'P 1'
#
loop_
_entity.id
_entity.type
_entity.pdbx_description
1 polymer ?
#
loop_
_entity_poly.entity_id
_entity_poly.type
_entity_poly.pdbx_seq_one_letter_code
_entity_poly.pdbx_strand_id
1 'polypeptide(L)' 'MRYSREQLAVKFAELDTELCRLASLDAPEEDLWAAFEQLVHVPAITIDQADRRWWWEQVYATMERHALTELSRRVSSAR' A
#
# COMPACT_ATOMS: atom_id res chain seq x y z
N MET A 1 18.89 6.87 8.63
CA MET A 1 19.10 6.10 7.38
C MET A 1 18.01 6.50 6.38
N ARG A 2 18.34 6.65 5.10
CA ARG A 2 17.35 6.82 4.03
C ARG A 2 17.12 5.48 3.36
N TYR A 3 15.88 5.15 3.04
CA TYR A 3 15.56 3.98 2.24
C TYR A 3 15.94 4.23 0.79
N SER A 4 16.60 3.25 0.16
CA SER A 4 16.72 3.22 -1.29
C SER A 4 15.38 2.83 -1.93
N ARG A 5 15.23 3.17 -3.20
CA ARG A 5 14.08 2.73 -4.00
C ARG A 5 13.89 1.21 -3.98
N GLU A 6 14.97 0.43 -4.04
CA GLU A 6 14.92 -1.03 -3.98
C GLU A 6 14.38 -1.52 -2.63
N GLN A 7 14.82 -0.92 -1.52
CA GLN A 7 14.31 -1.27 -0.19
C GLN A 7 12.82 -0.92 -0.05
N LEU A 8 12.38 0.20 -0.60
CA LEU A 8 10.96 0.56 -0.64
C LEU A 8 10.17 -0.41 -1.51
N ALA A 9 10.71 -0.82 -2.66
CA ALA A 9 10.06 -1.77 -3.56
C ALA A 9 9.85 -3.15 -2.90
N VAL A 10 10.84 -3.64 -2.15
CA VAL A 10 10.70 -4.87 -1.35
C VAL A 10 9.56 -4.73 -0.35
N LYS A 11 9.49 -3.62 0.38
CA LYS A 11 8.41 -3.37 1.34
C LYS A 11 7.02 -3.31 0.68
N PHE A 12 6.90 -2.74 -0.52
CA PHE A 12 5.65 -2.77 -1.27
C PHE A 12 5.26 -4.19 -1.70
N ALA A 13 6.22 -5.02 -2.10
CA ALA A 13 5.95 -6.41 -2.47
C ALA A 13 5.53 -7.27 -1.25
N GLU A 14 6.15 -7.04 -0.09
CA GLU A 14 5.75 -7.66 1.18
C GLU A 14 4.33 -7.26 1.58
N LEU A 15 4.03 -5.95 1.53
CA LEU A 15 2.68 -5.44 1.83
C LEU A 15 1.64 -6.03 0.88
N ASP A 16 1.94 -6.09 -0.41
CA ASP A 16 1.01 -6.66 -1.38
C ASP A 16 0.69 -8.13 -1.10
N THR A 17 1.72 -8.92 -0.79
CA THR A 17 1.56 -10.32 -0.43
C THR A 17 0.64 -10.46 0.78
N GLU A 18 0.81 -9.60 1.77
CA GLU A 18 0.00 -9.61 2.99
C GLU A 18 -1.46 -9.17 2.73
N LEU A 19 -1.68 -8.11 1.95
CA LEU A 19 -3.02 -7.68 1.57
C LEU A 19 -3.76 -8.74 0.74
N CYS A 20 -3.07 -9.40 -0.21
CA CYS A 20 -3.63 -10.54 -0.93
C CYS A 20 -4.00 -11.69 0.01
N ARG A 21 -3.16 -11.98 1.00
CA ARG A 21 -3.42 -13.02 2.01
C ARG A 21 -4.66 -12.66 2.84
N LEU A 22 -4.76 -11.43 3.34
CA LEU A 22 -5.90 -10.95 4.11
C LEU A 22 -7.20 -10.98 3.29
N ALA A 23 -7.16 -10.53 2.04
CA ALA A 23 -8.30 -10.62 1.13
C ALA A 23 -8.73 -12.07 0.88
N SER A 24 -7.79 -13.01 0.74
CA SER A 24 -8.12 -14.43 0.57
C SER A 24 -8.76 -15.08 1.80
N LEU A 25 -8.59 -14.46 2.98
CA LEU A 25 -9.19 -14.88 4.24
C LEU A 25 -10.49 -14.13 4.55
N ASP A 26 -10.97 -13.30 3.64
CA ASP A 26 -12.13 -12.41 3.84
C ASP A 26 -11.98 -11.55 5.11
N ALA A 27 -10.74 -11.10 5.36
CA ALA A 27 -10.43 -10.27 6.52
C ALA A 27 -11.19 -8.93 6.44
N PRO A 28 -11.61 -8.37 7.58
CA PRO A 28 -12.29 -7.09 7.61
C PRO A 28 -11.40 -5.98 7.07
N GLU A 29 -12.02 -4.95 6.49
CA GLU A 29 -11.33 -3.78 5.91
C GLU A 29 -10.36 -3.12 6.91
N GLU A 30 -10.69 -3.15 8.20
CA GLU A 30 -9.84 -2.65 9.29
C GLU A 30 -8.47 -3.35 9.35
N ASP A 31 -8.42 -4.67 9.11
CA ASP A 31 -7.18 -5.44 9.12
C ASP A 31 -6.32 -5.11 7.89
N LEU A 32 -6.95 -4.89 6.72
CA LEU A 32 -6.26 -4.45 5.52
C LEU A 32 -5.67 -3.05 5.70
N TRP A 33 -6.43 -2.14 6.33
CA TRP A 33 -5.94 -0.80 6.67
C TRP A 33 -4.79 -0.86 7.67
N ALA A 34 -4.89 -1.68 8.72
CA ALA A 34 -3.84 -1.84 9.71
C ALA A 34 -2.53 -2.34 9.06
N ALA A 35 -2.61 -3.29 8.13
CA ALA A 35 -1.44 -3.76 7.37
C ALA A 35 -0.87 -2.64 6.47
N PHE A 36 -1.73 -1.88 5.80
CA PHE A 36 -1.32 -0.77 4.92
C PHE A 36 -0.64 0.37 5.69
N GLU A 37 -1.19 0.77 6.84
CA GLU A 37 -0.65 1.83 7.69
C GLU A 37 0.78 1.53 8.17
N GLN A 38 1.10 0.26 8.44
CA GLN A 38 2.46 -0.14 8.82
C GLN A 38 3.50 0.24 7.74
N LEU A 39 3.13 0.23 6.47
CA LEU A 39 4.00 0.67 5.38
C LEU A 39 4.04 2.21 5.27
N VAL A 40 2.89 2.88 5.38
CA VAL A 40 2.79 4.33 5.20
C VAL A 40 3.44 5.10 6.35
N HIS A 41 3.63 4.46 7.50
CA HIS A 41 4.31 5.07 8.65
C HIS A 41 5.82 5.34 8.42
N VAL A 42 6.36 5.07 7.23
CA VAL A 42 7.70 5.48 6.82
C VAL A 42 7.78 7.02 6.70
N PRO A 43 8.57 7.72 7.55
CA PRO A 43 8.63 9.17 7.50
C PRO A 43 9.20 9.66 6.16
N ALA A 44 8.56 10.63 5.51
CA ALA A 44 8.98 11.14 4.19
C ALA A 44 10.42 11.70 4.14
N ILE A 45 10.99 12.09 5.29
CA ILE A 45 12.39 12.50 5.42
C ILE A 45 13.39 11.34 5.22
N THR A 46 12.92 10.11 5.35
CA THR A 46 13.70 8.88 5.12
C THR A 46 13.66 8.42 3.66
N ILE A 47 12.88 9.08 2.80
CA ILE A 47 12.79 8.79 1.37
C ILE A 47 13.58 9.86 0.60
N ASP A 48 14.42 9.43 -0.34
CA ASP A 48 15.16 10.35 -1.20
C ASP A 48 14.19 11.24 -1.98
N GLN A 49 14.54 12.52 -2.15
CA GLN A 49 13.70 13.50 -2.83
C GLN A 49 13.39 13.07 -4.26
N ALA A 50 14.34 12.43 -4.96
CA ALA A 50 14.14 11.92 -6.31
C ALA A 50 13.08 10.80 -6.37
N ASP A 51 12.91 10.04 -5.29
CA ASP A 51 12.02 8.88 -5.22
C ASP A 51 10.66 9.17 -4.57
N ARG A 52 10.46 10.36 -3.99
CA ARG A 52 9.20 10.72 -3.30
C ARG A 52 7.97 10.62 -4.19
N ARG A 53 8.09 11.04 -5.45
CA ARG A 53 6.99 10.95 -6.41
C ARG A 53 6.64 9.49 -6.67
N TRP A 54 7.65 8.67 -6.96
CA TRP A 54 7.46 7.25 -7.19
C TRP A 54 6.85 6.57 -5.95
N TRP A 55 7.29 6.93 -4.74
CA TRP A 55 6.72 6.41 -3.50
C TRP A 55 5.23 6.71 -3.39
N TRP A 56 4.80 7.96 -3.61
CA TRP A 56 3.38 8.31 -3.60
C TRP A 56 2.59 7.55 -4.66
N GLU A 57 3.12 7.41 -5.87
CA GLU A 57 2.48 6.62 -6.93
C GLU A 57 2.27 5.16 -6.49
N GLN A 58 3.24 4.55 -5.79
CA GLN A 58 3.08 3.19 -5.25
C GLN A 58 2.04 3.10 -4.13
N VAL A 59 1.98 4.10 -3.23
CA VAL A 59 0.96 4.17 -2.17
C VAL A 59 -0.44 4.18 -2.80
N TYR A 60 -0.69 5.09 -3.74
CA TYR A 60 -2.00 5.19 -4.40
C TYR A 60 -2.35 3.95 -5.21
N ALA A 61 -1.41 3.40 -6.00
CA ALA A 61 -1.64 2.19 -6.76
C ALA A 61 -1.99 0.99 -5.86
N THR A 62 -1.34 0.89 -4.69
CA THR A 62 -1.63 -0.17 -3.71
C THR A 62 -3.03 -0.01 -3.12
N MET A 63 -3.43 1.21 -2.74
CA MET A 63 -4.78 1.47 -2.23
C MET A 63 -5.86 1.14 -3.26
N GLU A 64 -5.65 1.53 -4.52
CA GLU A 64 -6.61 1.27 -5.60
C GLU A 64 -6.76 -0.23 -5.86
N ARG A 65 -5.65 -0.97 -5.98
CA ARG A 65 -5.68 -2.41 -6.23
C ARG A 65 -6.40 -3.19 -5.14
N HIS A 66 -6.23 -2.79 -3.88
CA HIS A 66 -6.79 -3.49 -2.71
C HIS A 66 -8.10 -2.90 -2.22
N ALA A 67 -8.75 -2.07 -3.05
CA ALA A 67 -10.03 -1.45 -2.75
C ALA A 67 -10.07 -0.61 -1.45
N LEU A 68 -8.92 -0.10 -1.01
CA LEU A 68 -8.77 0.75 0.17
C LEU A 68 -9.17 2.21 -0.08
N THR A 69 -9.82 2.50 -1.20
CA THR A 69 -10.51 3.78 -1.42
C THR A 69 -11.98 3.56 -1.71
N GLU A 70 -12.81 4.52 -1.32
CA GLU A 70 -14.23 4.51 -1.64
C GLU A 70 -14.50 4.46 -3.16
N LEU A 71 -13.59 5.02 -3.97
CA LEU A 71 -13.62 4.95 -5.43
C LEU A 71 -13.44 3.51 -5.94
N SER A 72 -12.44 2.80 -5.43
CA SER A 72 -12.19 1.41 -5.82
C SER A 72 -13.28 0.44 -5.32
N ARG A 73 -13.94 0.72 -4.18
CA ARG A 73 -15.10 -0.05 -3.71
C ARG A 73 -16.31 0.06 -4.65
N ARG A 74 -16.56 1.24 -5.23
CA ARG A 74 -17.68 1.46 -6.16
C ARG A 74 -17.51 0.69 -7.48
N VAL A 75 -16.26 0.47 -7.92
CA VAL A 75 -15.97 -0.35 -9.11
C VAL A 75 -16.20 -1.84 -8.83
N SER A 76 -15.85 -2.32 -7.63
CA SER A 76 -16.06 -3.72 -7.23
C SER A 76 -17.53 -4.06 -6.97
N SER A 77 -18.32 -3.11 -6.45
CA SER A 77 -19.77 -3.29 -6.22
C SER A 77 -20.63 -3.23 -7.48
N ALA A 78 -20.07 -2.77 -8.60
CA ALA A 78 -20.78 -2.65 -9.88
C ALA A 78 -20.59 -3.86 -10.81
N ARG A 79 -19.94 -4.93 -10.32
CA ARG A 79 -19.79 -6.23 -10.99
C ARG A 79 -20.60 -7.30 -10.27
#